data_AF-A0A7W1LDC3-F1
#
_entry.id   AF-A0A7W1LDC3-F1
#
_cell.length_a   1.000
_cell.length_b   1.000
_cell.length_c   1.000
_cell.angle_alpha   90.00
_cell.angle_beta   90.00
_cell.angle_gamma   90.00
#
_symmetry.space_group_name_H-M   'P 1'
#
loop_
_entity.id
_entity.type
_entity.pdbx_description
1 polymer ?
#
loop_
_entity_poly.entity_id
_entity_poly.type
_entity_poly.pdbx_seq_one_letter_code
_entity_poly.pdbx_strand_id
1 'polypeptide(L)'
;MADIAKYQQGISKFNSSYAKEAIKEPVNFWGLAGFAVAAAYTQSWIPLLIALIFEIAYLFIVPNLPAYRQLVNRREKERLFALNKANRERLIKTFTPREREAVEYLKWQKDKIQENYFKFTGSRELPNNLTSLHQRWEDFVDLLDVYRRRKQHLKSINRQA
;
A
#
# COMPACT_ATOMS: atom_id res chain seq x y z
N MET A 1 -31.06 2.10 -5.18
CA MET A 1 -30.85 1.00 -4.20
C MET A 1 -29.56 0.21 -4.42
N ALA A 2 -28.96 0.20 -5.63
CA ALA A 2 -27.70 -0.53 -5.89
C ALA A 2 -26.45 0.06 -5.20
N ASP A 3 -26.38 1.37 -4.98
CA ASP A 3 -25.20 2.00 -4.35
C ASP A 3 -25.07 1.68 -2.86
N ILE A 4 -26.20 1.56 -2.14
CA ILE A 4 -26.20 1.27 -0.70
C ILE A 4 -25.67 -0.15 -0.43
N ALA A 5 -26.02 -1.10 -1.30
CA ALA A 5 -25.50 -2.47 -1.23
C ALA A 5 -24.00 -2.55 -1.51
N LYS A 6 -23.49 -1.71 -2.43
CA LYS A 6 -22.06 -1.62 -2.76
C LYS A 6 -21.25 -1.01 -1.61
N TYR A 7 -21.80 0.00 -0.94
CA TYR A 7 -21.22 0.58 0.29
C TYR A 7 -21.26 -0.40 1.46
N GLN A 8 -22.36 -1.13 1.67
CA GLN A 8 -22.45 -2.16 2.71
C GLN A 8 -21.50 -3.34 2.46
N GLN A 9 -21.33 -3.77 1.21
CA GLN A 9 -20.33 -4.77 0.83
C GLN A 9 -18.89 -4.26 1.01
N GLY A 10 -18.65 -2.98 0.75
CA GLY A 10 -17.40 -2.32 1.07
C GLY A 10 -17.12 -2.39 2.57
N ILE A 11 -18.06 -1.92 3.40
CA ILE A 11 -17.93 -1.89 4.86
C ILE A 11 -17.76 -3.31 5.46
N SER A 12 -18.48 -4.31 4.95
CA SER A 12 -18.33 -5.69 5.42
C SER A 12 -17.01 -6.33 4.99
N LYS A 13 -16.55 -6.10 3.75
CA LYS A 13 -15.20 -6.51 3.31
C LYS A 13 -14.11 -5.78 4.08
N PHE A 14 -14.25 -4.48 4.32
CA PHE A 14 -13.35 -3.66 5.14
C PHE A 14 -13.30 -4.21 6.57
N ASN A 15 -14.43 -4.43 7.25
CA ASN A 15 -14.48 -5.02 8.60
C ASN A 15 -13.88 -6.43 8.65
N SER A 16 -14.09 -7.26 7.61
CA SER A 16 -13.46 -8.59 7.53
C SER A 16 -11.94 -8.51 7.35
N SER A 17 -11.44 -7.46 6.69
CA SER A 17 -10.01 -7.21 6.53
C SER A 17 -9.37 -6.76 7.84
N TYR A 18 -10.02 -5.87 8.59
CA TYR A 18 -9.55 -5.45 9.93
C TYR A 18 -9.57 -6.59 10.94
N ALA A 19 -10.61 -7.43 10.96
CA ALA A 19 -10.66 -8.61 11.83
C ALA A 19 -9.56 -9.62 11.48
N LYS A 20 -9.29 -9.85 10.18
CA LYS A 20 -8.18 -10.71 9.73
C LYS A 20 -6.80 -10.12 10.03
N GLU A 21 -6.64 -8.80 9.97
CA GLU A 21 -5.39 -8.11 10.30
C GLU A 21 -5.15 -8.11 11.82
N ALA A 22 -6.21 -7.97 12.63
CA ALA A 22 -6.17 -8.07 14.10
C ALA A 22 -5.78 -9.48 14.59
N ILE A 23 -6.25 -10.53 13.92
CA ILE A 23 -5.81 -11.92 14.17
C ILE A 23 -4.30 -12.09 13.87
N LYS A 24 -3.75 -11.32 12.93
CA LYS A 24 -2.34 -11.39 12.51
C LYS A 24 -1.40 -10.48 13.31
N GLU A 25 -1.89 -9.69 14.26
CA GLU A 25 -1.01 -8.81 15.03
C GLU A 25 -0.28 -9.57 16.16
N PRO A 26 1.02 -9.26 16.39
CA PRO A 26 1.89 -9.98 17.32
C PRO A 26 1.42 -9.95 18.78
N VAL A 27 0.59 -8.97 19.15
CA VAL A 27 0.00 -8.88 20.51
C VAL A 27 -0.88 -10.11 20.80
N ASN A 28 -1.62 -10.60 19.81
CA ASN A 28 -2.41 -11.82 19.95
C ASN A 28 -1.50 -13.05 20.12
N PHE A 29 -0.35 -13.06 19.45
CA PHE A 29 0.63 -14.14 19.54
C PHE A 29 1.33 -14.20 20.91
N TRP A 30 1.70 -13.06 21.49
CA TRP A 30 2.29 -13.00 22.83
C TRP A 30 1.26 -13.29 23.94
N GLY A 31 0.01 -12.84 23.76
CA GLY A 31 -1.11 -13.17 24.65
C GLY A 31 -1.42 -14.67 24.63
N LEU A 32 -1.62 -15.26 23.45
CA LEU A 32 -1.84 -16.69 23.28
C LEU A 32 -0.65 -17.52 23.76
N ALA A 33 0.59 -17.08 23.51
CA ALA A 33 1.78 -17.76 24.03
C ALA A 33 1.81 -17.75 25.57
N GLY A 34 1.48 -16.61 26.21
CA GLY A 34 1.38 -16.51 27.66
C GLY A 34 0.28 -17.40 28.26
N PHE A 35 -0.89 -17.43 27.63
CA PHE A 35 -1.99 -18.30 28.08
C PHE A 35 -1.73 -19.78 27.80
N ALA A 36 -1.02 -20.12 26.72
CA ALA A 36 -0.59 -21.48 26.44
C ALA A 36 0.44 -21.98 27.47
N VAL A 37 1.39 -21.13 27.88
CA VAL A 37 2.33 -21.45 28.96
C VAL A 37 1.60 -21.63 30.30
N ALA A 38 0.62 -20.77 30.61
CA ALA A 38 -0.20 -20.90 31.82
C ALA A 38 -1.06 -22.18 31.81
N ALA A 39 -1.63 -22.55 30.66
CA ALA A 39 -2.41 -23.78 30.50
C ALA A 39 -1.53 -25.04 30.62
N ALA A 40 -0.33 -25.02 30.05
CA ALA A 40 0.64 -26.10 30.19
C ALA A 40 1.12 -26.28 31.64
N TYR A 41 1.31 -25.17 32.36
CA TYR A 41 1.72 -25.20 33.78
C TYR A 41 0.60 -25.68 34.71
N THR A 42 -0.65 -25.26 34.44
CA THR A 42 -1.81 -25.65 35.26
C THR A 42 -2.45 -26.96 34.84
N GLN A 43 -2.01 -27.56 33.73
CA GLN A 43 -2.59 -28.76 33.09
C GLN A 43 -4.12 -28.70 32.98
N SER A 44 -4.66 -27.49 32.80
CA SER A 44 -6.08 -27.21 32.79
C SER A 44 -6.45 -26.45 31.54
N TRP A 45 -7.66 -26.70 31.05
CA TRP A 45 -8.24 -26.06 29.88
C TRP A 45 -8.91 -24.71 30.21
N ILE A 46 -9.04 -24.39 31.51
CA ILE A 46 -9.66 -23.15 32.01
C ILE A 46 -8.91 -21.88 31.52
N PRO A 47 -7.56 -21.80 31.56
CA PRO A 47 -6.84 -20.64 31.03
C PRO A 47 -7.01 -20.45 29.52
N LEU A 48 -7.20 -21.54 28.77
CA LEU A 48 -7.48 -21.47 27.33
C LEU A 48 -8.88 -20.91 27.06
N LEU A 49 -9.86 -21.26 27.89
CA LEU A 49 -11.22 -20.70 27.81
C LEU A 49 -11.23 -19.19 28.13
N ILE A 50 -10.46 -18.78 29.14
CA ILE A 50 -10.29 -17.36 29.48
C ILE A 50 -9.61 -16.61 28.32
N ALA A 51 -8.57 -17.18 27.72
CA ALA A 51 -7.91 -16.61 26.55
C ALA A 51 -8.89 -16.41 25.38
N LEU A 52 -9.76 -17.40 25.13
CA LEU A 52 -10.78 -17.32 24.09
C LEU A 52 -11.81 -16.22 24.35
N ILE A 53 -12.25 -16.03 25.60
CA ILE A 53 -13.15 -14.94 25.97
C ILE A 53 -12.47 -13.58 25.77
N PHE A 54 -11.20 -13.45 26.16
CA PHE A 54 -10.42 -12.23 25.92
C PHE A 54 -10.23 -11.94 24.44
N GLU A 55 -10.00 -12.97 23.62
CA GLU A 55 -9.86 -12.83 22.17
C GLU A 55 -11.18 -12.36 21.51
N ILE A 56 -12.31 -12.89 21.95
CA ILE A 56 -13.64 -12.42 21.53
C ILE A 56 -13.84 -10.95 21.93
N ALA A 57 -13.57 -10.60 23.19
CA ALA A 57 -13.71 -9.22 23.67
C ALA A 57 -12.78 -8.25 22.90
N TYR A 58 -11.55 -8.67 22.62
CA TYR A 58 -10.56 -7.91 21.85
C TYR A 58 -11.05 -7.63 20.43
N LEU A 59 -11.62 -8.62 19.74
CA LEU A 59 -12.19 -8.46 18.39
C LEU A 59 -13.35 -7.45 18.33
N PHE A 60 -14.08 -7.23 19.41
CA PHE A 60 -15.17 -6.23 19.46
C PHE A 60 -14.68 -4.83 19.87
N ILE A 61 -13.68 -4.72 20.74
CA ILE A 61 -13.21 -3.45 21.30
C ILE A 61 -12.22 -2.74 20.35
N VAL A 62 -11.30 -3.49 19.76
CA VAL A 62 -10.20 -2.98 18.92
C VAL A 62 -10.66 -2.25 17.65
N PRO A 63 -11.68 -2.72 16.91
CA PRO A 63 -12.18 -2.00 15.75
C PRO A 63 -12.80 -0.65 16.10
N ASN A 64 -13.15 -0.41 17.37
CA ASN A 64 -13.76 0.84 17.81
C ASN A 64 -12.74 1.89 18.27
N LEU A 65 -11.45 1.54 18.37
CA LEU A 65 -10.38 2.47 18.74
C LEU A 65 -9.92 3.27 17.50
N PRO A 66 -9.99 4.62 17.53
CA PRO A 66 -9.58 5.46 16.39
C PRO A 66 -8.08 5.35 16.11
N ALA A 67 -7.25 5.15 17.14
CA ALA A 67 -5.81 4.96 17.01
C ALA A 67 -5.46 3.68 16.21
N TYR A 68 -6.20 2.59 16.45
CA TYR A 68 -6.00 1.33 15.72
C TYR A 68 -6.37 1.47 14.24
N ARG A 69 -7.51 2.12 13.95
CA ARG A 69 -7.91 2.42 12.57
C ARG A 69 -6.86 3.26 11.85
N GLN A 70 -6.29 4.27 12.51
CA GLN A 70 -5.23 5.09 11.92
C GLN A 70 -3.96 4.29 11.61
N LEU A 71 -3.54 3.39 12.49
CA LEU A 71 -2.37 2.54 12.26
C LEU A 71 -2.55 1.58 11.09
N VAL A 72 -3.69 0.89 11.01
CA VAL A 72 -3.97 -0.02 9.91
C VAL A 72 -4.08 0.75 8.60
N ASN A 73 -4.77 1.90 8.59
CA ASN A 73 -4.85 2.75 7.41
C ASN A 73 -3.48 3.25 6.95
N ARG A 74 -2.56 3.54 7.89
CA ARG A 74 -1.19 3.92 7.55
C ARG A 74 -0.44 2.77 6.88
N ARG A 75 -0.51 1.56 7.46
CA ARG A 75 0.12 0.36 6.87
C ARG A 75 -0.46 0.01 5.51
N GLU A 76 -1.78 0.14 5.34
CA GLU A 76 -2.44 -0.12 4.06
C GLU A 76 -1.98 0.89 3.00
N LYS A 77 -1.92 2.18 3.34
CA LYS A 77 -1.36 3.21 2.46
C LYS A 77 0.09 2.93 2.08
N GLU A 78 0.93 2.51 3.03
CA GLU A 78 2.32 2.13 2.77
C GLU A 78 2.41 0.92 1.81
N ARG A 79 1.55 -0.10 2.02
CA ARG A 79 1.46 -1.27 1.12
C ARG A 79 1.04 -0.85 -0.29
N LEU A 80 0.01 -0.02 -0.41
CA LEU A 80 -0.47 0.50 -1.71
C LEU A 80 0.62 1.31 -2.41
N PHE A 81 1.34 2.16 -1.68
CA PHE A 81 2.46 2.93 -2.21
C PHE A 81 3.59 2.02 -2.72
N ALA A 82 3.96 0.99 -1.94
CA ALA A 82 4.97 0.02 -2.32
C ALA A 82 4.56 -0.79 -3.56
N LEU A 83 3.28 -1.20 -3.65
CA LEU A 83 2.71 -1.89 -4.81
C LEU A 83 2.74 -1.01 -6.05
N ASN A 84 2.35 0.27 -5.93
CA ASN A 84 2.42 1.22 -7.03
C ASN A 84 3.86 1.37 -7.54
N LYS A 85 4.82 1.59 -6.63
CA LYS A 85 6.24 1.67 -6.97
C LYS A 85 6.73 0.41 -7.71
N ALA A 86 6.41 -0.77 -7.20
CA ALA A 86 6.80 -2.03 -7.82
C ALA A 86 6.17 -2.22 -9.22
N ASN A 87 4.89 -1.84 -9.39
CA ASN A 87 4.21 -1.88 -10.68
C ASN A 87 4.86 -0.94 -11.69
N ARG A 88 5.27 0.27 -11.26
CA ARG A 88 5.97 1.23 -12.12
C ARG A 88 7.35 0.72 -12.52
N GLU A 89 8.12 0.17 -11.59
CA GLU A 89 9.43 -0.43 -11.90
C GLU A 89 9.30 -1.60 -12.90
N ARG A 90 8.26 -2.43 -12.76
CA ARG A 90 7.96 -3.49 -13.73
C ARG A 90 7.64 -2.91 -15.11
N LEU A 91 6.84 -1.85 -15.18
CA LEU A 91 6.48 -1.18 -16.43
C LEU A 91 7.73 -0.59 -17.12
N ILE A 92 8.59 0.11 -16.38
CA ILE A 92 9.86 0.66 -16.88
C ILE A 92 10.80 -0.44 -17.39
N LYS A 93 10.82 -1.62 -16.76
CA LYS A 93 11.60 -2.78 -17.25
C LYS A 93 11.13 -3.26 -18.61
N THR A 94 9.85 -3.10 -18.96
CA THR A 94 9.37 -3.50 -20.29
C THR A 94 9.85 -2.58 -21.41
N PHE A 95 10.27 -1.35 -21.11
CA PHE A 95 10.68 -0.35 -22.09
C PHE A 95 11.98 -0.72 -22.79
N THR A 96 12.21 -0.10 -23.96
CA THR A 96 13.47 -0.25 -24.68
C THR A 96 14.63 0.36 -23.87
N PRO A 97 15.89 -0.08 -24.06
CA PRO A 97 17.02 0.43 -23.29
C PRO A 97 17.14 1.97 -23.30
N ARG A 98 16.95 2.59 -24.48
CA ARG A 98 16.99 4.05 -24.64
C ARG A 98 15.88 4.77 -23.87
N GLU A 99 14.65 4.25 -23.93
CA GLU A 99 13.50 4.83 -23.20
C GLU A 99 13.70 4.68 -21.69
N ARG A 100 14.25 3.54 -21.25
CA ARG A 100 14.57 3.30 -19.85
C ARG A 100 15.60 4.30 -19.31
N GLU A 101 16.70 4.49 -20.03
CA GLU A 101 17.73 5.47 -19.68
C GLU A 101 17.15 6.88 -19.56
N ALA A 102 16.29 7.29 -20.50
CA ALA A 102 15.64 8.59 -20.45
C ALA A 102 14.73 8.75 -19.21
N VAL A 103 13.94 7.72 -18.88
CA VAL A 103 13.08 7.73 -17.69
C VAL A 103 13.88 7.75 -16.39
N GLU A 104 14.97 6.99 -16.32
CA GLU A 104 15.88 6.97 -15.17
C GLU A 104 16.61 8.32 -15.01
N TYR A 105 17.05 8.92 -16.11
CA TYR A 105 17.65 10.24 -16.10
C TYR A 105 16.67 11.33 -15.64
N LEU A 106 15.42 11.31 -16.11
CA LEU A 106 14.38 12.22 -15.64
C LEU A 106 14.07 12.01 -14.14
N LYS A 107 14.06 10.75 -13.69
CA LYS A 107 13.88 10.41 -12.26
C LYS A 107 15.03 11.00 -11.42
N TRP A 108 16.27 10.83 -11.89
CA TRP A 108 17.43 11.39 -11.21
C TRP A 108 17.40 12.93 -11.17
N GLN A 109 17.02 13.57 -12.27
CA GLN A 109 16.90 15.03 -12.33
C GLN A 109 15.85 15.56 -11.35
N LYS A 110 14.66 14.95 -11.27
CA LYS A 110 13.64 15.41 -10.32
C LYS A 110 14.12 15.33 -8.87
N ASP A 111 14.83 14.24 -8.53
CA ASP A 111 15.33 14.02 -7.17
C ASP A 111 16.42 15.05 -6.85
N LYS A 112 17.29 15.37 -7.81
CA LYS A 112 18.31 16.41 -7.68
C LYS A 112 17.72 17.82 -7.55
N ILE A 113 16.65 18.13 -8.28
CA ILE A 113 15.97 19.43 -8.16
C ILE A 113 15.40 19.59 -6.74
N GLN A 114 14.75 18.56 -6.20
CA GLN A 114 14.21 18.60 -4.84
C GLN A 114 15.32 18.69 -3.79
N GLU A 115 16.37 17.88 -3.89
CA GLU A 115 17.53 17.92 -3.00
C GLU A 115 18.21 19.30 -2.99
N ASN A 116 18.45 19.86 -4.18
CA ASN A 116 19.04 21.19 -4.32
C ASN A 116 18.14 22.28 -3.74
N TYR A 117 16.82 22.19 -3.94
CA TYR A 117 15.89 23.15 -3.36
C TYR A 117 16.00 23.17 -1.82
N PHE A 118 15.99 22.00 -1.17
CA PHE A 118 16.18 21.91 0.27
C PHE A 118 17.53 22.47 0.72
N LYS A 119 18.59 22.16 -0.02
CA LYS A 119 19.95 22.63 0.28
C LYS A 119 20.10 24.15 0.17
N PHE A 120 19.52 24.76 -0.87
CA PHE A 120 19.70 26.19 -1.15
C PHE A 120 18.73 27.10 -0.40
N THR A 121 17.50 26.62 -0.14
CA THR A 121 16.49 27.44 0.54
C THR A 121 16.46 27.26 2.06
N GLY A 122 16.98 26.14 2.57
CA GLY A 122 16.83 25.78 3.98
C GLY A 122 15.37 25.56 4.43
N SER A 123 14.42 25.57 3.49
CA SER A 123 13.01 25.32 3.76
C SER A 123 12.80 23.87 4.19
N ARG A 124 11.84 23.62 5.08
CA ARG A 124 11.36 22.26 5.39
C ARG A 124 10.28 21.77 4.43
N GLU A 125 9.69 22.67 3.66
CA GLU A 125 8.55 22.38 2.79
C GLU A 125 8.88 22.66 1.34
N LEU A 126 8.40 21.78 0.46
CA LEU A 126 8.49 21.95 -0.99
C LEU A 126 7.29 22.77 -1.49
N PRO A 127 7.51 23.75 -2.37
CA PRO A 127 6.43 24.48 -3.01
C PRO A 127 5.63 23.53 -3.93
N ASN A 128 4.35 23.85 -4.14
CA ASN A 128 3.38 23.00 -4.86
C ASN A 128 3.84 22.59 -6.27
N ASN A 129 4.62 23.43 -6.94
CA ASN A 129 5.21 23.10 -8.24
C ASN A 129 6.23 21.94 -8.15
N LEU A 130 7.08 21.91 -7.11
CA LEU A 130 8.09 20.87 -6.92
C LEU A 130 7.52 19.58 -6.33
N THR A 131 6.43 19.65 -5.56
CA THR A 131 5.71 18.45 -5.12
C THR A 131 5.03 17.75 -6.30
N SER A 132 4.48 18.52 -7.26
CA SER A 132 3.87 17.97 -8.48
C SER A 132 4.85 17.30 -9.45
N LEU A 133 6.15 17.50 -9.27
CA LEU A 133 7.18 16.97 -10.18
C LEU A 133 7.19 15.43 -10.22
N HIS A 134 6.87 14.79 -9.09
CA HIS A 134 6.72 13.34 -9.05
C HIS A 134 5.54 12.88 -9.91
N GLN A 135 4.38 13.53 -9.77
CA GLN A 135 3.19 13.23 -10.56
C GLN A 135 3.45 13.42 -12.05
N ARG A 136 4.11 14.53 -12.44
CA ARG A 136 4.45 14.80 -13.84
C ARG A 136 5.37 13.73 -14.44
N TRP A 137 6.30 13.21 -13.65
CA TRP A 137 7.14 12.09 -14.08
C TRP A 137 6.32 10.81 -14.27
N GLU A 138 5.36 10.54 -13.39
CA GLU A 138 4.44 9.40 -13.55
C GLU A 138 3.59 9.54 -14.82
N ASP A 139 3.02 10.73 -15.06
CA ASP A 139 2.22 11.02 -16.24
C ASP A 139 3.03 10.83 -17.53
N PHE A 140 4.31 11.19 -17.52
CA PHE A 140 5.23 10.95 -18.64
C PHE A 140 5.45 9.45 -18.90
N VAL A 141 5.66 8.66 -17.85
CA VAL A 141 5.82 7.20 -17.97
C VAL A 141 4.55 6.55 -18.52
N ASP A 142 3.39 6.98 -18.05
CA ASP A 142 2.10 6.49 -18.56
C ASP A 142 1.89 6.89 -20.03
N LEU A 143 2.30 8.09 -20.43
CA LEU A 143 2.27 8.53 -21.83
C LEU A 143 3.15 7.65 -22.72
N LEU A 144 4.38 7.34 -22.29
CA LEU A 144 5.28 6.46 -23.04
C LEU A 144 4.66 5.08 -23.27
N ASP A 145 4.01 4.53 -22.25
CA ASP A 145 3.35 3.23 -22.37
C ASP A 145 2.15 3.27 -23.34
N VAL A 146 1.32 4.32 -23.27
CA VAL A 146 0.22 4.52 -24.22
C VAL A 146 0.74 4.70 -25.65
N TYR A 147 1.78 5.52 -25.84
CA TYR A 147 2.42 5.73 -27.14
C TYR A 147 2.92 4.42 -27.74
N ARG A 148 3.59 3.58 -26.93
CA ARG A 148 4.09 2.28 -27.37
C ARG A 148 2.97 1.33 -27.77
N ARG A 149 1.92 1.22 -26.95
CA ARG A 149 0.74 0.38 -27.26
C ARG A 149 0.09 0.80 -28.58
N ARG A 150 -0.07 2.11 -28.80
CA ARG A 150 -0.61 2.65 -30.06
C ARG A 150 0.31 2.38 -31.24
N LYS A 151 1.62 2.58 -31.09
CA LYS A 151 2.60 2.29 -32.14
C LYS A 151 2.60 0.81 -32.55
N GLN A 152 2.50 -0.10 -31.57
CA GLN A 152 2.38 -1.54 -31.84
C GLN A 152 1.09 -1.88 -32.58
N HIS A 153 -0.03 -1.29 -32.17
CA HIS A 153 -1.32 -1.45 -32.84
C HIS A 153 -1.30 -0.96 -34.29
N LEU A 154 -0.68 0.21 -34.56
CA LEU A 154 -0.51 0.70 -35.94
C LEU A 154 0.38 -0.25 -36.77
N LYS A 155 1.43 -0.81 -36.18
CA LYS A 155 2.31 -1.76 -36.85
C LYS A 155 1.59 -3.07 -37.19
N SER A 156 0.67 -3.56 -36.34
CA SER A 156 -0.09 -4.77 -36.64
C SER A 156 -1.10 -4.55 -37.77
N ILE A 157 -1.77 -3.40 -37.80
CA ILE A 157 -2.70 -3.05 -38.89
C ILE A 157 -1.95 -2.95 -40.22
N ASN A 158 -0.83 -2.22 -40.26
CA ASN A 158 -0.04 -2.03 -41.47
C ASN A 158 0.66 -3.31 -41.98
N ARG A 159 0.63 -4.41 -41.21
CA ARG A 159 1.17 -5.71 -41.63
C ARG A 159 0.08 -6.63 -42.22
N GLN A 160 -1.19 -6.29 -42.01
CA GLN A 160 -2.35 -7.04 -42.51
C GLN A 160 -2.91 -6.45 -43.81
N ALA A 161 -2.62 -5.18 -44.10
CA ALA A 161 -2.87 -4.53 -45.39
C ALA A 161 -1.70 -4.78 -46.35
#